data_AF-A0A5S4STS7-F1
#
_entry.id   AF-A0A5S4STS7-F1
#
_cell.length_a   1.000
_cell.length_b   1.000
_cell.length_c   1.000
_cell.angle_alpha   90.00
_cell.angle_beta   90.00
_cell.angle_gamma   90.00
#
_symmetry.space_group_name_H-M   'P 1'
#
loop_
_entity.id
_entity.type
_entity.pdbx_description
1 polymer ?
#
loop_
_entity_poly.entity_id
_entity_poly.type
_entity_poly.pdbx_seq_one_letter_code
_entity_poly.pdbx_strand_id
1 'polypeptide(L)' 'MSRQSPHLIQEADWHPTLLRTPGRWGFPIERILPGRPQDYIVTEPLPKWKVVLAPCGGVVYMGSGAVSVIRSPAPF' A
#
# COMPACT_ATOMS: atom_id res chain seq x y z
N MET A 1 -31.32 -20.13 1.18
CA MET A 1 -30.27 -20.01 2.22
C MET A 1 -28.92 -20.01 1.50
N SER A 2 -28.41 -18.83 1.16
CA SER A 2 -27.17 -18.68 0.40
C SER A 2 -25.98 -19.02 1.29
N ARG A 3 -25.29 -20.12 0.98
CA ARG A 3 -23.98 -20.42 1.58
C ARG A 3 -22.95 -19.47 0.96
N GLN A 4 -22.37 -18.60 1.78
CA GLN A 4 -21.21 -17.82 1.39
C GLN A 4 -20.05 -18.78 1.06
N SER A 5 -19.57 -18.74 -0.19
CA SER A 5 -18.37 -19.46 -0.64
C SER A 5 -17.11 -18.76 -0.09
N PRO A 6 -16.23 -19.44 0.67
CA PRO A 6 -15.03 -18.84 1.24
C PRO A 6 -13.81 -19.00 0.29
N HIS A 7 -13.94 -18.65 -1.00
CA HIS A 7 -12.92 -18.97 -2.01
C HIS A 7 -12.29 -17.75 -2.73
N LEU A 8 -12.30 -16.55 -2.14
CA LEU A 8 -11.64 -15.38 -2.73
C LEU A 8 -10.37 -14.90 -2.00
N ILE A 9 -9.78 -15.75 -1.15
CA ILE A 9 -8.51 -15.48 -0.48
C ILE A 9 -7.58 -16.65 -0.82
N GLN A 10 -6.98 -16.69 -2.02
CA GLN A 10 -5.90 -17.66 -2.24
C GLN A 10 -4.94 -17.44 -3.42
N GLU A 11 -5.16 -16.47 -4.32
CA GLU A 11 -4.12 -16.08 -5.31
C GLU A 11 -3.52 -14.68 -5.06
N ALA A 12 -4.19 -13.84 -4.27
CA ALA A 12 -3.69 -12.51 -3.94
C ALA A 12 -2.60 -12.50 -2.85
N ASP A 13 -2.33 -13.65 -2.22
CA ASP A 13 -1.64 -13.74 -0.93
C ASP A 13 -0.15 -14.09 -1.00
N TRP A 14 0.39 -14.47 -2.16
CA TRP A 14 1.82 -14.81 -2.24
C TRP A 14 2.70 -13.54 -2.23
N HIS A 15 2.27 -12.48 -2.91
CA HIS A 15 3.01 -11.21 -2.99
C HIS A 15 2.22 -10.06 -2.33
N PRO A 16 2.68 -9.49 -1.21
CA PRO A 16 1.96 -8.44 -0.50
C PRO A 16 1.96 -7.11 -1.26
N THR A 17 1.01 -6.23 -0.89
CA THR A 17 1.09 -4.81 -1.23
C THR A 17 2.00 -4.11 -0.23
N LEU A 18 2.96 -3.32 -0.72
CA LEU A 18 3.93 -2.60 0.08
C LEU A 18 3.75 -1.10 -0.09
N LEU A 19 3.74 -0.39 1.03
CA LEU A 19 4.00 1.04 1.09
C LEU A 19 5.50 1.25 1.33
N ARG A 20 6.17 1.88 0.36
CA ARG A 20 7.57 2.31 0.47
C ARG A 20 7.61 3.79 0.78
N THR A 21 8.18 4.14 1.93
CA THR A 21 8.40 5.53 2.34
C THR A 21 9.89 5.82 2.41
N PRO A 22 10.30 7.10 2.40
CA PRO A 22 11.67 7.46 2.69
C PRO A 22 12.02 6.96 4.09
N GLY A 23 13.11 6.22 4.22
CA GLY A 23 13.67 5.88 5.51
C GLY A 23 14.92 6.68 5.82
N ARG A 24 15.57 6.32 6.91
CA ARG A 24 16.82 6.97 7.33
C ARG A 24 17.97 6.45 6.47
N TRP A 25 18.93 7.32 6.16
CA TRP A 25 20.17 6.96 5.45
C TRP A 25 19.99 6.40 4.03
N GLY A 26 18.92 6.80 3.33
CA GLY A 26 18.69 6.39 1.94
C GLY A 26 18.07 5.00 1.77
N PHE A 27 17.84 4.27 2.86
CA PHE A 27 17.11 3.01 2.82
C PHE A 27 15.61 3.28 2.96
N PRO A 28 14.76 2.83 2.02
CA PRO A 28 13.31 2.98 2.17
C PRO A 28 12.79 2.12 3.33
N ILE A 29 11.74 2.61 4.00
CA ILE A 29 10.97 1.80 4.96
C ILE A 29 9.81 1.17 4.21
N GLU A 30 9.61 -0.13 4.39
CA GLU A 30 8.52 -0.87 3.79
C GLU A 30 7.49 -1.27 4.85
N ARG A 31 6.20 -1.09 4.53
CA ARG A 31 5.08 -1.55 5.36
C ARG A 31 4.07 -2.31 4.51
N ILE A 32 3.63 -3.47 4.99
CA ILE A 32 2.57 -4.24 4.33
C ILE A 32 1.24 -3.49 4.45
N LEU A 33 0.54 -3.40 3.33
CA LEU A 33 -0.82 -2.88 3.27
C LEU A 33 -1.80 -3.99 2.86
N PRO A 34 -3.05 -3.96 3.36
CA PRO A 34 -4.09 -4.87 2.88
C PRO A 34 -4.54 -4.51 1.46
N GLY A 35 -5.14 -5.45 0.74
CA GLY A 35 -5.73 -5.19 -0.57
C GLY A 35 -4.71 -5.02 -1.70
N ARG A 36 -5.12 -4.40 -2.82
CA ARG A 36 -4.29 -4.26 -4.02
C ARG A 36 -3.64 -2.88 -4.07
N PRO A 37 -2.45 -2.74 -4.70
CA PRO A 37 -1.78 -1.44 -4.81
C PRO A 37 -2.62 -0.36 -5.49
N GLN A 38 -3.44 -0.75 -6.48
CA GLN A 38 -4.28 0.16 -7.27
C GLN A 38 -5.43 0.77 -6.47
N ASP A 39 -5.78 0.18 -5.33
CA ASP A 39 -6.87 0.67 -4.50
C ASP A 39 -6.41 1.89 -3.64
N TYR A 40 -5.11 2.17 -3.62
CA TYR A 40 -4.52 3.29 -2.89
C TYR A 40 -4.26 4.48 -3.81
N ILE A 41 -4.52 5.69 -3.29
CA ILE A 41 -4.29 6.93 -4.01
C ILE A 41 -3.10 7.64 -3.38
N VAL A 42 -2.10 7.99 -4.19
CA VAL A 42 -0.96 8.83 -3.79
C VAL A 42 -1.17 10.23 -4.33
N THR A 43 -1.27 11.22 -3.45
CA THR A 43 -1.43 12.63 -3.81
C THR A 43 -0.24 13.47 -3.33
N GLU A 44 -0.07 14.65 -3.92
CA GLU A 44 0.95 15.64 -3.54
C GLU A 44 0.29 17.00 -3.29
N PRO A 45 -0.35 17.22 -2.12
CA PRO A 45 -1.07 18.47 -1.85
C PRO A 45 -0.15 19.68 -1.65
N LEU A 46 1.13 19.46 -1.33
CA LEU A 46 2.16 20.49 -1.24
C LEU A 46 3.44 19.98 -1.91
N PRO A 47 4.32 20.87 -2.41
CA PRO A 47 5.58 20.45 -3.02
C PRO A 47 6.38 19.51 -2.10
N LYS A 48 6.74 18.33 -2.62
CA LYS A 48 7.48 17.27 -1.91
C LYS A 48 6.75 16.64 -0.72
N TRP A 49 5.47 16.96 -0.51
CA TRP A 49 4.65 16.40 0.55
C TRP A 49 3.68 15.38 -0.03
N LYS A 50 3.81 14.10 0.35
CA LYS A 50 2.98 13.01 -0.16
C LYS A 50 1.96 12.58 0.88
N VAL A 51 0.74 12.30 0.40
CA VAL A 51 -0.33 11.68 1.18
C VAL A 51 -0.76 10.40 0.48
N VAL A 52 -0.91 9.32 1.22
CA VAL A 52 -1.44 8.06 0.71
C VAL A 52 -2.77 7.77 1.38
N LEU A 53 -3.81 7.59 0.57
CA LEU A 53 -5.17 7.30 1.00
C LEU A 53 -5.50 5.83 0.75
N ALA A 54 -6.11 5.20 1.74
CA ALA A 54 -6.75 3.89 1.65
C ALA A 54 -8.04 3.96 0.81
N PRO A 55 -8.56 2.80 0.36
CA PRO A 55 -9.78 2.74 -0.45
C PRO A 55 -11.02 3.29 0.29
N CYS A 56 -11.00 3.21 1.63
CA CYS A 56 -12.05 3.77 2.49
C CYS A 56 -11.90 5.28 2.75
N GLY A 57 -10.92 5.94 2.14
CA GLY A 57 -10.63 7.37 2.33
C GLY A 57 -9.73 7.68 3.55
N GLY A 58 -9.33 6.67 4.33
CA GLY A 58 -8.43 6.86 5.47
C GLY A 58 -6.99 7.19 5.05
N VAL A 59 -6.30 8.05 5.80
CA VAL A 59 -4.88 8.38 5.54
C VAL A 59 -3.99 7.26 6.09
N VAL A 60 -3.20 6.62 5.24
CA VAL A 60 -2.23 5.59 5.66
C VAL A 60 -0.82 6.14 5.80
N TYR A 61 -0.47 7.20 5.06
CA TYR A 61 0.80 7.91 5.20
C TYR A 61 0.65 9.38 4.86
N MET A 62 1.40 10.21 5.56
CA MET A 62 1.56 11.62 5.29
C MET A 62 2.98 12.04 5.65
N GLY A 63 3.72 12.61 4.70
CA GLY A 63 5.08 13.07 4.97
C GLY A 63 5.85 13.49 3.72
N SER A 64 7.07 13.97 3.94
CA SER A 64 7.93 14.41 2.85
C SER A 64 8.59 13.25 2.12
N GLY A 65 8.95 13.48 0.85
CA GLY A 65 9.82 12.60 0.05
C GLY A 65 9.09 11.58 -0.84
N ALA A 66 9.88 10.73 -1.49
CA ALA A 66 9.38 9.77 -2.48
C ALA A 66 8.60 8.64 -1.81
N VAL A 67 7.35 8.45 -2.23
CA VAL A 67 6.46 7.41 -1.72
C VAL A 67 5.92 6.59 -2.89
N SER A 68 5.82 5.28 -2.71
CA SER A 68 5.17 4.39 -3.68
C SER A 68 4.36 3.31 -2.99
N VAL A 69 3.26 2.91 -3.62
CA VAL A 69 2.46 1.74 -3.23
C VAL A 69 2.56 0.74 -4.37
N ILE A 70 3.19 -0.41 -4.12
CA ILE A 70 3.51 -1.39 -5.15
C ILE A 70 3.18 -2.81 -4.70
N ARG A 71 3.15 -3.74 -5.66
CA ARG A 71 3.19 -5.17 -5.35
C ARG A 71 4.63 -5.57 -5.06
N SER A 72 4.86 -6.31 -3.97
CA SER A 72 6.18 -6.86 -3.69
C SER A 72 6.62 -7.80 -4.81
N PRO A 73 7.85 -7.69 -5.32
CA PRO A 73 8.40 -8.65 -6.27
C PRO A 73 8.73 -9.98 -5.61
N ALA A 74 8.95 -10.00 -4.30
CA ALA A 74 9.19 -11.21 -3.53
C ALA A 74 7.91 -11.66 -2.83
N PRO A 75 7.68 -12.98 -2.76
CA PRO A 75 6.63 -13.50 -1.90
C PRO A 75 7.04 -13.58 -0.44
N PHE A 76 6.08 -13.84 0.44
CA PHE A 76 6.35 -14.11 1.86
C PHE A 76 6.60 -15.59 2.15
#